data_AF-A0A949AJE9-F1
#
_entry.id   AF-A0A949AJE9-F1
#
_cell.length_a   1.000
_cell.length_b   1.000
_cell.length_c   1.000
_cell.angle_alpha   90.00
_cell.angle_beta   90.00
_cell.angle_gamma   90.00
#
_symmetry.space_group_name_H-M   'P 1'
#
loop_
_entity.id
_entity.type
_entity.pdbx_description
1 polymer ?
#
loop_
_entity_poly.entity_id
_entity_poly.type
_entity_poly.pdbx_seq_one_letter_code
_entity_poly.pdbx_strand_id
1 'polypeptide(L)'
;MAKQIKIKYFCFSNPKESDAYSQVYIAEPEKKFLEKFGRLSILINLNFKDKSDKQTLNWAKTWSQELIDLIKNDFYNPLRQVIDTEKDFEDSLQRINSWLQQEKSQNSEIFEESLSDFDVDIVLLKDNDVYFSQTGEINTYFLKDDQLIDLVEEKNKSTKFLNIISGKLENNSLLFFTTKNLFDYFSSGKVTQILDQTPTEKIEAEIKKGLSDKVNRVNLLGLIISNKDEFITPIKEKTKPPVKEKKQEVKVEPLKSIEQEPVKEEPKPIIPITLQSKKEIIPKKLRTIKPSIPDVPIIKTSRLTYFRKSLIIILIILGLLFIQSIVILSRQQIKASQNRKYAQTIEELKIKQEELSVALIYQDPLKIKAISNDFNALLNQLFQKTEEQKQTFAFFKDNYTKQMNKFYHLIVLEKA
;
A
#
# COMPACT_ATOMS: atom_id res chain seq x y z
N MET A 1 1.44 -34.08 -17.92
CA MET A 1 0.99 -33.53 -16.63
C MET A 1 1.14 -32.03 -16.70
N ALA A 2 0.13 -31.25 -16.30
CA ALA A 2 0.27 -29.79 -16.25
C ALA A 2 1.34 -29.44 -15.22
N LYS A 3 2.28 -28.58 -15.61
CA LYS A 3 3.37 -28.13 -14.75
C LYS A 3 2.80 -27.26 -13.63
N GLN A 4 3.20 -27.55 -12.40
CA GLN A 4 2.71 -26.83 -11.23
C GLN A 4 3.59 -25.60 -10.96
N ILE A 5 3.00 -24.41 -10.97
CA ILE A 5 3.69 -23.19 -10.53
C ILE A 5 4.09 -23.33 -9.06
N LYS A 6 5.33 -22.97 -8.76
CA LYS A 6 5.89 -23.03 -7.42
C LYS A 6 5.97 -21.63 -6.83
N ILE A 7 5.49 -21.49 -5.60
CA ILE A 7 5.66 -20.28 -4.81
C ILE A 7 6.58 -20.59 -3.63
N LYS A 8 7.64 -19.81 -3.47
CA LYS A 8 8.55 -19.84 -2.32
C LYS A 8 8.84 -18.43 -1.86
N TYR A 9 9.32 -18.30 -0.63
CA TYR A 9 9.70 -17.02 -0.07
C TYR A 9 10.89 -17.18 0.87
N PHE A 10 11.52 -16.06 1.20
CA PHE A 10 12.41 -15.93 2.34
C PHE A 10 12.05 -14.66 3.09
N CYS A 11 12.28 -14.66 4.41
CA CYS A 11 12.07 -13.49 5.26
C CYS A 11 13.10 -13.52 6.38
N PHE A 12 14.09 -12.62 6.29
CA PHE A 12 15.09 -12.38 7.30
C PHE A 12 14.72 -11.05 7.98
N SER A 13 14.04 -11.13 9.12
CA SER A 13 13.51 -9.99 9.85
C SER A 13 14.02 -10.03 11.28
N ASN A 14 14.89 -9.08 11.65
CA ASN A 14 15.33 -8.88 13.03
C ASN A 14 15.17 -7.40 13.44
N PRO A 15 13.96 -6.98 13.84
CA PRO A 15 13.66 -5.58 14.18
C PRO A 15 14.36 -5.07 15.45
N LYS A 16 15.09 -5.94 16.18
CA LYS A 16 15.94 -5.50 17.30
C LYS A 16 17.30 -4.98 16.83
N GLU A 17 17.78 -5.49 15.71
CA GLU A 17 19.09 -5.12 15.14
C GLU A 17 18.98 -4.29 13.87
N SER A 18 17.82 -4.33 13.21
CA SER A 18 17.46 -3.49 12.06
C SER A 18 16.39 -2.46 12.42
N ASP A 19 16.28 -1.44 11.60
CA ASP A 19 15.29 -0.37 11.62
C ASP A 19 14.02 -0.75 10.83
N ALA A 20 13.71 -2.03 10.67
CA ALA A 20 12.53 -2.45 9.93
C ALA A 20 11.95 -3.78 10.43
N TYR A 21 10.67 -3.99 10.11
CA TYR A 21 9.93 -5.24 10.34
C TYR A 21 9.39 -5.77 9.02
N SER A 22 9.88 -6.92 8.60
CA SER A 22 9.34 -7.65 7.44
C SER A 22 8.49 -8.86 7.83
N GLN A 23 7.45 -9.13 7.04
CA GLN A 23 6.59 -10.31 7.11
C GLN A 23 6.17 -10.73 5.69
N VAL A 24 6.14 -12.04 5.45
CA VAL A 24 5.58 -12.62 4.22
C VAL A 24 4.50 -13.61 4.61
N TYR A 25 3.36 -13.53 3.93
CA TYR A 25 2.24 -14.45 4.08
C TYR A 25 1.90 -15.08 2.74
N ILE A 26 1.72 -16.40 2.71
CA ILE A 26 1.22 -17.13 1.55
C ILE A 26 -0.05 -17.86 2.00
N ALA A 27 -1.16 -17.59 1.33
CA ALA A 27 -2.41 -18.26 1.62
C ALA A 27 -2.37 -19.72 1.17
N GLU A 28 -2.86 -20.61 2.03
CA GLU A 28 -3.11 -22.02 1.73
C GLU A 28 -4.62 -22.30 1.80
N PRO A 29 -5.42 -21.74 0.85
CA PRO A 29 -6.87 -21.93 0.87
C PRO A 29 -7.25 -23.38 0.55
N GLU A 30 -8.43 -23.82 0.99
CA GLU A 30 -8.97 -25.12 0.57
C GLU A 30 -9.08 -25.20 -0.97
N LYS A 31 -9.03 -26.41 -1.54
CA LYS A 31 -9.04 -26.65 -2.98
C LYS A 31 -10.14 -25.87 -3.73
N LYS A 32 -11.37 -25.84 -3.20
CA LYS A 32 -12.50 -25.10 -3.81
C LYS A 32 -12.25 -23.58 -3.90
N PHE A 33 -11.57 -23.01 -2.90
CA PHE A 33 -11.21 -21.60 -2.87
C PHE A 33 -10.00 -21.34 -3.77
N LEU A 34 -9.03 -22.26 -3.78
CA LEU A 34 -7.87 -22.18 -4.68
C LEU A 34 -8.30 -22.17 -6.16
N GLU A 35 -9.23 -23.05 -6.55
CA GLU A 35 -9.75 -23.12 -7.92
C GLU A 35 -10.57 -21.86 -8.29
N LYS A 36 -11.38 -21.36 -7.35
CA LYS A 36 -12.27 -20.21 -7.61
C LYS A 36 -11.52 -18.88 -7.62
N PHE A 37 -10.69 -18.64 -6.61
CA PHE A 37 -10.08 -17.35 -6.33
C PHE A 37 -8.59 -17.31 -6.66
N GLY A 38 -7.90 -18.44 -6.71
CA GLY A 38 -6.44 -18.49 -6.81
C GLY A 38 -5.76 -18.42 -5.44
N ARG A 39 -4.44 -18.23 -5.48
CA ARG A 39 -3.55 -18.17 -4.32
C ARG A 39 -3.04 -16.75 -4.11
N LEU A 40 -3.33 -16.22 -2.93
CA LEU A 40 -2.87 -14.92 -2.47
C LEU A 40 -1.51 -15.02 -1.77
N SER A 41 -0.63 -14.06 -2.00
CA SER A 41 0.60 -13.82 -1.25
C SER A 41 0.68 -12.34 -0.87
N ILE A 42 1.19 -12.04 0.32
CA ILE A 42 1.29 -10.68 0.85
C ILE A 42 2.70 -10.49 1.40
N LEU A 43 3.37 -9.44 0.95
CA LEU A 43 4.68 -9.02 1.45
C LEU A 43 4.45 -7.70 2.19
N ILE A 44 4.96 -7.61 3.42
CA ILE A 44 4.86 -6.43 4.26
C ILE A 44 6.25 -6.07 4.74
N ASN A 45 6.66 -4.82 4.53
CA ASN A 45 7.89 -4.26 5.06
C ASN A 45 7.58 -2.91 5.72
N LEU A 46 7.78 -2.82 7.03
CA LEU A 46 7.57 -1.59 7.80
C LEU A 46 8.94 -1.01 8.15
N ASN A 47 9.28 0.17 7.63
CA ASN A 47 10.56 0.80 7.93
C ASN A 47 10.35 1.87 9.02
N PHE A 48 11.12 1.77 10.09
CA PHE A 48 11.09 2.67 11.23
C PHE A 48 12.10 3.80 11.03
N LYS A 49 11.82 4.98 11.59
CA LYS A 49 12.77 6.12 11.55
C LYS A 49 14.00 5.87 12.41
N ASP A 50 13.80 5.16 13.51
CA ASP A 50 14.80 4.81 14.51
C ASP A 50 14.62 3.34 14.92
N LYS A 51 15.54 2.80 15.72
CA LYS A 51 15.38 1.46 16.28
C LYS A 51 14.07 1.36 17.05
N SER A 52 13.20 0.47 16.59
CA SER A 52 11.88 0.27 17.20
C SER A 52 11.99 -0.13 18.66
N ASP A 53 11.20 0.50 19.51
CA ASP A 53 10.99 0.03 20.87
C ASP A 53 10.04 -1.19 20.88
N LYS A 54 9.82 -1.76 22.07
CA LYS A 54 8.95 -2.93 22.23
C LYS A 54 7.49 -2.64 21.86
N GLN A 55 7.02 -1.41 22.08
CA GLN A 55 5.63 -1.02 21.80
C GLN A 55 5.40 -0.90 20.30
N THR A 56 6.25 -0.17 19.59
CA THR A 56 6.21 -0.02 18.13
C THR A 56 6.34 -1.36 17.43
N LEU A 57 7.21 -2.24 17.93
CA LEU A 57 7.34 -3.59 17.36
C LEU A 57 6.10 -4.46 17.60
N ASN A 58 5.48 -4.38 18.78
CA ASN A 58 4.24 -5.10 19.04
C ASN A 58 3.11 -4.59 18.15
N TRP A 59 3.00 -3.26 18.00
CA TRP A 59 2.05 -2.65 17.08
C TRP A 59 2.28 -3.12 15.64
N ALA A 60 3.52 -3.10 15.16
CA ALA A 60 3.89 -3.51 13.79
C ALA A 60 3.43 -4.94 13.47
N LYS A 61 3.58 -5.86 14.44
CA LYS A 61 3.10 -7.24 14.33
C LYS A 61 1.57 -7.32 14.28
N THR A 62 0.90 -6.63 15.19
CA THR A 62 -0.58 -6.61 15.25
C THR A 62 -1.15 -6.02 13.97
N TRP A 63 -0.65 -4.85 13.54
CA TRP A 63 -1.08 -4.18 12.33
C TRP A 63 -0.87 -5.04 11.08
N SER A 64 0.28 -5.70 10.96
CA SER A 64 0.56 -6.60 9.82
C SER A 64 -0.40 -7.79 9.79
N GLN A 65 -0.71 -8.35 10.96
CA GLN A 65 -1.66 -9.46 11.07
C GLN A 65 -3.09 -9.03 10.73
N GLU A 66 -3.53 -7.87 11.22
CA GLU A 66 -4.85 -7.31 10.89
C GLU A 66 -5.00 -7.01 9.40
N LEU A 67 -3.96 -6.47 8.76
CA LEU A 67 -3.94 -6.28 7.31
C LEU A 67 -4.04 -7.62 6.57
N ILE A 68 -3.26 -8.64 6.96
CA ILE A 68 -3.33 -9.98 6.36
C ILE A 68 -4.74 -10.56 6.48
N ASP A 69 -5.34 -10.49 7.68
CA ASP A 69 -6.67 -11.05 7.93
C ASP A 69 -7.75 -10.31 7.16
N LEU A 70 -7.66 -8.98 7.06
CA LEU A 70 -8.55 -8.18 6.21
C LEU A 70 -8.47 -8.63 4.75
N ILE A 71 -7.28 -8.68 4.17
CA ILE A 71 -7.09 -9.03 2.75
C ILE A 71 -7.60 -10.46 2.51
N LYS A 72 -7.26 -11.40 3.39
CA LYS A 72 -7.68 -12.80 3.29
C LYS A 72 -9.20 -12.94 3.36
N ASN A 73 -9.84 -12.33 4.35
CA ASN A 73 -11.28 -12.44 4.57
C ASN A 73 -12.08 -11.78 3.44
N ASP A 74 -11.57 -10.67 2.93
CA ASP A 74 -12.17 -9.97 1.80
C ASP A 74 -12.07 -10.77 0.49
N PHE A 75 -10.89 -11.32 0.22
CA PHE A 75 -10.60 -12.02 -1.02
C PHE A 75 -11.27 -13.40 -1.08
N TYR A 76 -11.18 -14.17 0.02
CA TYR A 76 -11.74 -15.53 0.10
C TYR A 76 -13.17 -15.58 0.64
N ASN A 77 -13.97 -14.53 0.44
CA ASN A 77 -15.36 -14.51 0.88
C ASN A 77 -16.19 -15.56 0.10
N PRO A 78 -16.77 -16.58 0.76
CA PRO A 78 -17.49 -17.66 0.08
C PRO A 78 -18.71 -17.18 -0.71
N LEU A 79 -19.32 -16.06 -0.29
CA LEU A 79 -20.51 -15.48 -0.92
C LEU A 79 -20.17 -14.70 -2.19
N ARG A 80 -18.91 -14.32 -2.37
CA ARG A 80 -18.46 -13.56 -3.54
C ARG A 80 -18.51 -14.42 -4.80
N GLN A 81 -19.09 -13.91 -5.88
CA GLN A 81 -19.01 -14.55 -7.20
C GLN A 81 -17.82 -13.95 -7.95
N VAL A 82 -16.93 -14.81 -8.46
CA VAL A 82 -15.78 -14.36 -9.25
C VAL A 82 -16.17 -14.37 -10.71
N ILE A 83 -16.43 -13.19 -11.28
CA ILE A 83 -16.77 -13.04 -12.70
C ILE A 83 -15.53 -12.64 -13.48
N ASP A 84 -14.77 -11.69 -12.95
CA ASP A 84 -13.55 -11.15 -13.52
C ASP A 84 -12.52 -11.03 -12.41
N THR A 85 -11.44 -11.79 -12.53
CA THR A 85 -10.44 -11.91 -11.46
C THR A 85 -9.69 -10.60 -11.23
N GLU A 86 -9.43 -9.83 -12.29
CA GLU A 86 -8.71 -8.55 -12.17
C GLU A 86 -9.60 -7.50 -11.51
N LYS A 87 -10.85 -7.40 -11.98
CA LYS A 87 -11.84 -6.51 -11.37
C LYS A 87 -12.11 -6.86 -9.91
N ASP A 88 -12.24 -8.15 -9.61
CA ASP A 88 -12.46 -8.60 -8.24
C ASP A 88 -11.24 -8.27 -7.35
N PHE A 89 -10.04 -8.40 -7.89
CA PHE A 89 -8.83 -8.00 -7.19
C PHE A 89 -8.79 -6.47 -6.97
N GLU A 90 -9.17 -5.67 -7.97
CA GLU A 90 -9.29 -4.20 -7.85
C GLU A 90 -10.25 -3.79 -6.73
N ASP A 91 -11.45 -4.37 -6.70
CA ASP A 91 -12.47 -4.08 -5.68
C ASP A 91 -11.95 -4.38 -4.27
N SER A 92 -11.17 -5.46 -4.11
CA SER A 92 -10.49 -5.78 -2.84
C SER A 92 -9.47 -4.71 -2.47
N LEU A 93 -8.61 -4.30 -3.42
CA LEU A 93 -7.62 -3.25 -3.21
C LEU A 93 -8.25 -1.91 -2.83
N GLN A 94 -9.42 -1.57 -3.37
CA GLN A 94 -10.16 -0.36 -2.99
C GLN A 94 -10.65 -0.40 -1.53
N ARG A 95 -11.11 -1.55 -1.05
CA ARG A 95 -11.51 -1.74 0.35
C ARG A 95 -10.30 -1.69 1.29
N ILE A 96 -9.20 -2.33 0.90
CA ILE A 96 -7.93 -2.29 1.64
C ILE A 96 -7.40 -0.85 1.71
N ASN A 97 -7.46 -0.09 0.61
CA ASN A 97 -7.10 1.33 0.59
C ASN A 97 -7.93 2.14 1.58
N SER A 98 -9.23 1.87 1.69
CA SER A 98 -10.12 2.56 2.62
C SER A 98 -9.75 2.25 4.07
N TRP A 99 -9.48 0.97 4.37
CA TRP A 99 -9.00 0.55 5.69
C TRP A 99 -7.64 1.19 6.04
N LEU A 100 -6.67 1.18 5.12
CA LEU A 100 -5.36 1.81 5.32
C LEU A 100 -5.48 3.31 5.63
N GLN A 101 -6.42 4.01 4.99
CA GLN A 101 -6.68 5.42 5.31
C GLN A 101 -7.26 5.61 6.70
N GLN A 102 -8.16 4.72 7.12
CA GLN A 102 -8.72 4.73 8.47
C GLN A 102 -7.62 4.45 9.51
N GLU A 103 -6.82 3.40 9.31
CA GLU A 103 -5.73 3.02 10.21
C GLU A 103 -4.71 4.14 10.41
N LYS A 104 -4.31 4.81 9.33
CA LYS A 104 -3.44 5.99 9.40
C LYS A 104 -4.03 7.12 10.24
N SER A 105 -5.35 7.29 10.17
CA SER A 105 -6.04 8.34 10.91
C SER A 105 -6.18 7.98 12.39
N GLN A 106 -6.39 6.70 12.71
CA GLN A 106 -6.54 6.21 14.09
C GLN A 106 -5.21 6.05 14.82
N ASN A 107 -4.13 5.70 14.10
CA ASN A 107 -2.80 5.45 14.63
C ASN A 107 -1.77 6.49 14.15
N SER A 108 -2.20 7.75 13.99
CA SER A 108 -1.38 8.80 13.36
C SER A 108 -0.03 9.00 14.04
N GLU A 109 0.03 8.92 15.38
CA GLU A 109 1.28 9.04 16.15
C GLU A 109 2.32 8.02 15.68
N ILE A 110 1.96 6.75 15.53
CA ILE A 110 2.91 5.72 15.09
C ILE A 110 3.29 5.92 13.62
N PHE A 111 2.32 6.22 12.75
CA PHE A 111 2.57 6.46 11.33
C PHE A 111 3.42 7.70 11.06
N GLU A 112 3.27 8.76 11.85
CA GLU A 112 3.96 10.03 11.64
C GLU A 112 5.27 10.12 12.43
N GLU A 113 5.35 9.53 13.62
CA GLU A 113 6.52 9.65 14.50
C GLU A 113 7.45 8.44 14.44
N SER A 114 6.91 7.22 14.28
CA SER A 114 7.72 5.99 14.36
C SER A 114 8.08 5.39 13.00
N LEU A 115 7.19 5.48 12.01
CA LEU A 115 7.40 4.92 10.67
C LEU A 115 8.03 5.95 9.72
N SER A 116 9.07 5.54 9.01
CA SER A 116 9.59 6.28 7.84
C SER A 116 8.63 6.11 6.67
N ASP A 117 8.32 4.86 6.37
CA ASP A 117 7.41 4.43 5.32
C ASP A 117 6.98 2.96 5.56
N PHE A 118 6.12 2.46 4.67
CA PHE A 118 5.80 1.05 4.62
C PHE A 118 5.64 0.61 3.16
N ASP A 119 6.07 -0.61 2.91
CA ASP A 119 5.95 -1.27 1.63
C ASP A 119 5.03 -2.48 1.80
N VAL A 120 4.00 -2.55 0.96
CA VAL A 120 3.13 -3.71 0.90
C VAL A 120 2.95 -4.08 -0.56
N ASP A 121 3.11 -5.37 -0.83
CA ASP A 121 2.81 -5.94 -2.13
C ASP A 121 1.84 -7.10 -1.95
N ILE A 122 0.77 -7.08 -2.75
CA ILE A 122 -0.29 -8.08 -2.72
C ILE A 122 -0.26 -8.76 -4.09
N VAL A 123 0.01 -10.06 -4.07
CA VAL A 123 0.17 -10.86 -5.27
C VAL A 123 -0.90 -11.95 -5.32
N LEU A 124 -1.56 -12.07 -6.45
CA LEU A 124 -2.58 -13.06 -6.73
C LEU A 124 -2.12 -13.93 -7.90
N LEU A 125 -2.04 -15.24 -7.66
CA LEU A 125 -1.79 -16.24 -8.70
C LEU A 125 -3.06 -17.07 -8.92
N LYS A 126 -3.63 -17.02 -10.12
CA LYS A 126 -4.74 -17.88 -10.52
C LYS A 126 -4.37 -18.61 -11.81
N ASP A 127 -4.32 -19.94 -11.75
CA ASP A 127 -3.74 -20.76 -12.81
C ASP A 127 -2.32 -20.30 -13.15
N ASN A 128 -2.11 -19.71 -14.34
CA ASN A 128 -0.84 -19.10 -14.76
C ASN A 128 -0.90 -17.57 -14.83
N ASP A 129 -2.05 -16.98 -14.55
CA ASP A 129 -2.25 -15.54 -14.51
C ASP A 129 -1.77 -15.01 -13.15
N VAL A 130 -0.95 -13.97 -13.20
CA VAL A 130 -0.44 -13.26 -12.04
C VAL A 130 -0.99 -11.84 -12.08
N TYR A 131 -1.53 -11.40 -10.96
CA TYR A 131 -1.96 -10.04 -10.72
C TYR A 131 -1.24 -9.54 -9.47
N PHE A 132 -0.69 -8.35 -9.49
CA PHE A 132 -0.16 -7.76 -8.26
C PHE A 132 -0.37 -6.27 -8.20
N SER A 133 -0.37 -5.75 -6.99
CA SER A 133 -0.41 -4.31 -6.73
C SER A 133 0.41 -4.01 -5.50
N GLN A 134 1.21 -2.94 -5.59
CA GLN A 134 2.13 -2.53 -4.55
C GLN A 134 1.93 -1.08 -4.13
N THR A 135 2.26 -0.84 -2.86
CA THR A 135 2.48 0.49 -2.26
C THR A 135 3.88 0.48 -1.66
N GLY A 136 4.66 1.55 -1.84
CA GLY A 136 6.05 1.62 -1.35
C GLY A 136 7.10 1.14 -2.37
N GLU A 137 8.25 0.67 -1.86
CA GLU A 137 9.48 0.43 -2.62
C GLU A 137 9.91 -1.05 -2.75
N ILE A 138 8.99 -2.01 -2.62
CA ILE A 138 9.24 -3.41 -3.02
C ILE A 138 9.58 -3.43 -4.52
N ASN A 139 10.72 -4.04 -4.86
CA ASN A 139 11.15 -4.23 -6.23
C ASN A 139 10.54 -5.52 -6.79
N THR A 140 10.10 -5.45 -8.04
CA THR A 140 9.47 -6.58 -8.72
C THR A 140 10.21 -6.84 -10.03
N TYR A 141 10.79 -8.03 -10.15
CA TYR A 141 11.57 -8.44 -11.30
C TYR A 141 10.94 -9.63 -12.02
N PHE A 142 11.08 -9.62 -13.34
CA PHE A 142 10.82 -10.75 -14.21
C PHE A 142 12.14 -11.32 -14.71
N LEU A 143 12.40 -12.59 -14.42
CA LEU A 143 13.56 -13.32 -14.89
C LEU A 143 13.17 -14.21 -16.07
N LYS A 144 13.73 -13.91 -17.24
CA LYS A 144 13.56 -14.69 -18.47
C LYS A 144 14.87 -14.68 -19.26
N ASP A 145 15.28 -15.84 -19.76
CA ASP A 145 16.49 -16.00 -20.59
C ASP A 145 17.73 -15.34 -19.97
N ASP A 146 17.98 -15.60 -18.68
CA ASP A 146 19.07 -15.01 -17.87
C ASP A 146 19.04 -13.47 -17.69
N GLN A 147 17.95 -12.82 -18.11
CA GLN A 147 17.77 -11.38 -17.94
C GLN A 147 16.80 -11.08 -16.80
N LEU A 148 17.26 -10.28 -15.84
CA LEU A 148 16.46 -9.77 -14.74
C LEU A 148 15.91 -8.39 -15.12
N ILE A 149 14.62 -8.34 -15.47
CA ILE A 149 13.93 -7.14 -15.96
C ILE A 149 13.11 -6.55 -14.80
N ASP A 150 13.29 -5.27 -14.50
CA ASP A 150 12.45 -4.55 -13.53
C ASP A 150 11.07 -4.27 -14.15
N LEU A 151 10.00 -4.67 -13.47
CA LEU A 151 8.62 -4.49 -13.96
C LEU A 151 7.99 -3.17 -13.50
N VAL A 152 8.60 -2.45 -12.56
CA VAL A 152 8.02 -1.23 -11.97
C VAL A 152 8.98 -0.07 -12.16
N GLU A 153 8.89 0.60 -13.31
CA GLU A 153 9.76 1.73 -13.66
C GLU A 153 9.58 2.94 -12.72
N GLU A 154 8.32 3.27 -12.37
CA GLU A 154 8.00 4.36 -11.46
C GLU A 154 7.55 3.82 -10.09
N LYS A 155 8.46 3.90 -9.12
CA LYS A 155 8.13 3.56 -7.73
C LYS A 155 7.10 4.53 -7.18
N ASN A 156 5.91 4.01 -6.92
CA ASN A 156 4.81 4.78 -6.40
C ASN A 156 4.99 5.01 -4.89
N LYS A 157 5.37 6.24 -4.50
CA LYS A 157 5.40 6.66 -3.09
C LYS A 157 4.00 6.89 -2.49
N SER A 158 2.93 6.69 -3.26
CA SER A 158 1.57 6.69 -2.73
C SER A 158 1.42 5.59 -1.71
N THR A 159 0.70 5.89 -0.63
CA THR A 159 0.35 4.90 0.40
C THR A 159 -0.95 4.17 0.05
N LYS A 160 -1.18 3.97 -1.25
CA LYS A 160 -2.39 3.37 -1.82
C LYS A 160 -2.01 2.51 -3.00
N PHE A 161 -2.71 1.40 -3.14
CA PHE A 161 -2.72 0.59 -4.35
C PHE A 161 -3.44 1.37 -5.46
N LEU A 162 -2.72 1.75 -6.50
CA LEU A 162 -3.27 2.54 -7.62
C LEU A 162 -3.44 1.72 -8.89
N ASN A 163 -2.47 0.86 -9.17
CA ASN A 163 -2.38 0.12 -10.43
C ASN A 163 -2.30 -1.37 -10.14
N ILE A 164 -2.92 -2.18 -10.99
CA ILE A 164 -2.73 -3.62 -11.04
C ILE A 164 -1.81 -3.90 -12.23
N ILE A 165 -0.75 -4.65 -11.98
CA ILE A 165 0.08 -5.22 -13.03
C ILE A 165 -0.36 -6.67 -13.18
N SER A 166 -0.81 -7.02 -14.38
CA SER A 166 -1.30 -8.36 -14.70
C SER A 166 -0.56 -8.97 -15.88
N GLY A 167 -0.43 -10.29 -15.89
CA GLY A 167 0.25 -11.01 -16.97
C GLY A 167 0.26 -12.52 -16.77
N LYS A 168 0.71 -13.24 -17.80
CA LYS A 168 0.86 -14.70 -17.75
C LYS A 168 2.30 -15.09 -17.46
N LEU A 169 2.49 -16.00 -16.52
CA LEU A 169 3.81 -16.55 -16.21
C LEU A 169 4.17 -17.64 -17.23
N GLU A 170 5.03 -17.28 -18.19
CA GLU A 170 5.49 -18.18 -19.24
C GLU A 170 6.33 -19.35 -18.70
N ASN A 171 6.43 -20.42 -19.48
CA ASN A 171 7.32 -21.54 -19.14
C ASN A 171 8.77 -21.07 -19.06
N ASN A 172 9.49 -21.61 -18.09
CA ASN A 172 10.89 -21.28 -17.81
C ASN A 172 11.13 -19.82 -17.37
N SER A 173 10.08 -19.12 -16.94
CA SER A 173 10.18 -17.78 -16.37
C SER A 173 9.92 -17.79 -14.87
N LEU A 174 10.29 -16.68 -14.22
CA LEU A 174 10.15 -16.48 -12.79
C LEU A 174 9.83 -15.02 -12.49
N LEU A 175 8.90 -14.79 -11.56
CA LEU A 175 8.69 -13.49 -10.93
C LEU A 175 9.35 -13.47 -9.56
N PHE A 176 10.04 -12.37 -9.27
CA PHE A 176 10.79 -12.17 -8.05
C PHE A 176 10.48 -10.81 -7.42
N PHE A 177 9.94 -10.84 -6.22
CA PHE A 177 9.63 -9.66 -5.43
C PHE A 177 10.62 -9.57 -4.28
N THR A 178 11.18 -8.41 -3.98
CA THR A 178 12.15 -8.27 -2.88
C THR A 178 12.29 -6.82 -2.40
N THR A 179 12.84 -6.63 -1.21
CA THR A 179 13.19 -5.30 -0.72
C THR A 179 14.38 -4.72 -1.48
N LYS A 180 14.39 -3.40 -1.64
CA LYS A 180 15.43 -2.66 -2.38
C LYS A 180 16.85 -2.93 -1.88
N ASN A 181 17.00 -3.10 -0.57
CA ASN A 181 18.28 -3.33 0.09
C ASN A 181 18.87 -4.73 -0.16
N LEU A 182 18.20 -5.64 -0.88
CA LEU A 182 18.82 -6.90 -1.31
C LEU A 182 20.13 -6.64 -2.08
N PHE A 183 20.13 -5.62 -2.94
CA PHE A 183 21.27 -5.31 -3.80
C PHE A 183 22.43 -4.62 -3.07
N ASP A 184 22.25 -4.24 -1.80
CA ASP A 184 23.35 -3.79 -0.95
C ASP A 184 24.25 -4.97 -0.54
N TYR A 185 23.73 -6.20 -0.60
CA TYR A 185 24.43 -7.44 -0.22
C TYR A 185 24.81 -8.28 -1.44
N PHE A 186 24.06 -8.18 -2.54
CA PHE A 186 24.24 -9.01 -3.72
C PHE A 186 24.28 -8.16 -4.98
N SER A 187 25.29 -8.37 -5.83
CA SER A 187 25.25 -7.84 -7.19
C SER A 187 24.05 -8.42 -7.97
N SER A 188 23.50 -7.67 -8.93
CA SER A 188 22.42 -8.15 -9.79
C SER A 188 22.76 -9.48 -10.47
N GLY A 189 23.98 -9.62 -11.03
CA GLY A 189 24.44 -10.88 -11.62
C GLY A 189 24.45 -12.05 -10.64
N LYS A 190 24.77 -11.82 -9.36
CA LYS A 190 24.69 -12.87 -8.33
C LYS A 190 23.26 -13.26 -7.99
N VAL A 191 22.34 -12.29 -7.91
CA VAL A 191 20.91 -12.54 -7.70
C VAL A 191 20.35 -13.36 -8.87
N THR A 192 20.60 -12.93 -10.11
CA THR A 192 20.22 -13.65 -11.34
C THR A 192 20.77 -15.08 -11.31
N GLN A 193 22.04 -15.27 -10.97
CA GLN A 193 22.64 -16.61 -10.87
C GLN A 193 21.92 -17.49 -9.84
N ILE A 194 21.60 -16.95 -8.65
CA ILE A 194 20.88 -17.70 -7.62
C ILE A 194 19.48 -18.08 -8.11
N LEU A 195 18.73 -17.13 -8.65
CA LEU A 195 17.36 -17.34 -9.14
C LEU A 195 17.28 -18.25 -10.37
N ASP A 196 18.34 -18.30 -11.19
CA ASP A 196 18.37 -19.13 -12.38
C ASP A 196 18.88 -20.55 -12.13
N GLN A 197 20.02 -20.67 -11.44
CA GLN A 197 20.77 -21.94 -11.34
C GLN A 197 20.41 -22.76 -10.09
N THR A 198 19.62 -22.20 -9.18
CA THR A 198 19.25 -22.86 -7.91
C THR A 198 17.81 -23.34 -7.97
N PRO A 199 17.51 -24.61 -7.62
CA PRO A 199 16.14 -25.06 -7.43
C PRO A 199 15.38 -24.13 -6.49
N THR A 200 14.12 -23.83 -6.80
CA THR A 200 13.30 -22.83 -6.07
C THR A 200 13.28 -23.08 -4.56
N GLU A 201 13.30 -24.35 -4.15
CA GLU A 201 13.31 -24.80 -2.75
C GLU A 201 14.60 -24.46 -1.99
N LYS A 202 15.71 -24.21 -2.71
CA LYS A 202 17.03 -23.97 -2.14
C LYS A 202 17.45 -22.51 -2.20
N ILE A 203 16.68 -21.63 -2.87
CA ILE A 203 17.02 -20.21 -3.02
C ILE A 203 17.18 -19.52 -1.67
N GLU A 204 16.27 -19.76 -0.72
CA GLU A 204 16.38 -19.19 0.64
C GLU A 204 17.72 -19.54 1.30
N ALA A 205 18.14 -20.81 1.19
CA ALA A 205 19.38 -21.28 1.80
C ALA A 205 20.62 -20.64 1.15
N GLU A 206 20.61 -20.46 -0.17
CA GLU A 206 21.71 -19.79 -0.88
C GLU A 206 21.78 -18.29 -0.57
N ILE A 207 20.65 -17.59 -0.47
CA ILE A 207 20.61 -16.19 -0.04
C ILE A 207 21.10 -16.09 1.42
N LYS A 208 20.61 -16.95 2.31
CA LYS A 208 21.05 -16.99 3.71
C LYS A 208 22.57 -17.23 3.84
N LYS A 209 23.12 -18.14 3.03
CA LYS A 209 24.55 -18.42 2.99
C LYS A 209 25.35 -17.21 2.50
N GLY A 210 24.85 -16.49 1.49
CA GLY A 210 25.48 -15.26 1.00
C GLY A 210 25.53 -14.14 2.04
N LEU A 211 24.52 -14.06 2.91
CA LEU A 211 24.48 -13.09 4.01
C LEU A 211 25.47 -13.42 5.16
N SER A 212 25.94 -14.67 5.24
CA SER A 212 26.90 -15.12 6.27
C SER A 212 26.41 -14.80 7.69
N ASP A 213 27.25 -14.16 8.51
CA ASP A 213 26.96 -13.75 9.89
C ASP A 213 26.05 -12.51 9.98
N LYS A 214 25.82 -11.81 8.86
CA LYS A 214 24.98 -10.60 8.82
C LYS A 214 23.49 -10.89 8.82
N VAL A 215 23.06 -12.15 8.69
CA VAL A 215 21.62 -12.51 8.58
C VAL A 215 20.76 -11.94 9.72
N ASN A 216 21.33 -11.75 10.92
CA ASN A 216 20.62 -11.19 12.06
C ASN A 216 20.56 -9.66 12.07
N ARG A 217 21.29 -8.97 11.19
CA ARG A 217 21.35 -7.50 11.12
C ARG A 217 20.63 -6.93 9.92
N VAL A 218 20.13 -7.79 9.05
CA VAL A 218 19.44 -7.39 7.82
C VAL A 218 17.95 -7.56 7.98
N ASN A 219 17.21 -6.70 7.28
CA ASN A 219 15.80 -6.86 7.06
C ASN A 219 15.58 -7.04 5.55
N LEU A 220 15.39 -8.30 5.15
CA LEU A 220 15.27 -8.72 3.75
C LEU A 220 14.10 -9.67 3.61
N LEU A 221 13.23 -9.41 2.64
CA LEU A 221 12.21 -10.36 2.23
C LEU A 221 12.29 -10.62 0.73
N GLY A 222 11.71 -11.74 0.32
CA GLY A 222 11.41 -11.95 -1.08
C GLY A 222 10.40 -13.05 -1.33
N LEU A 223 9.64 -12.90 -2.42
CA LEU A 223 8.69 -13.86 -2.95
C LEU A 223 9.14 -14.30 -4.33
N ILE A 224 9.09 -15.60 -4.59
CA ILE A 224 9.52 -16.23 -5.83
C ILE A 224 8.34 -17.04 -6.37
N ILE A 225 7.89 -16.70 -7.57
CA ILE A 225 6.85 -17.43 -8.31
C ILE A 225 7.49 -17.98 -9.57
N SER A 226 7.66 -19.29 -9.63
CA SER A 226 8.46 -19.97 -10.66
C SER A 226 7.61 -20.92 -11.48
N ASN A 227 7.70 -20.80 -12.80
CA ASN A 227 7.23 -21.78 -13.77
C ASN A 227 8.42 -22.45 -14.49
N LYS A 228 9.53 -22.67 -13.77
CA LYS A 228 10.70 -23.42 -14.26
C LYS A 228 10.50 -24.91 -14.06
N ASP A 229 11.03 -25.69 -15.01
CA ASP A 229 11.15 -27.13 -14.77
C ASP A 229 12.23 -27.27 -13.71
N GLU A 230 12.03 -28.14 -12.73
CA GLU A 230 13.16 -28.52 -11.91
C GLU A 230 14.22 -29.03 -12.87
N PHE A 231 15.35 -28.32 -12.96
CA PHE A 231 16.51 -28.84 -13.66
C PHE A 231 16.80 -30.19 -13.01
N ILE A 232 16.41 -31.28 -13.68
CA ILE A 232 17.03 -32.58 -13.50
C ILE A 232 18.43 -32.35 -14.03
N THR A 233 19.29 -31.73 -13.21
CA THR A 233 20.69 -31.67 -13.55
C THR A 233 21.09 -33.13 -13.61
N PRO A 234 21.48 -33.66 -14.79
CA PRO A 234 22.13 -34.95 -14.79
C PRO A 234 23.32 -34.74 -13.88
N ILE A 235 23.34 -35.43 -12.75
CA ILE A 235 24.47 -35.46 -11.83
C ILE A 235 25.61 -35.93 -12.72
N LYS A 236 26.37 -34.98 -13.30
CA LYS A 236 27.71 -35.25 -13.78
C LYS A 236 28.48 -35.49 -12.51
N GLU A 237 28.34 -36.71 -12.02
CA GLU A 237 29.21 -37.32 -11.04
C GLU A 237 30.61 -37.02 -11.56
N LYS A 238 31.29 -36.09 -10.88
CA LYS A 238 32.69 -35.80 -11.13
C LYS A 238 33.44 -37.07 -10.75
N THR A 239 33.46 -38.05 -11.64
CA THR A 239 34.45 -39.12 -11.67
C THR A 239 35.78 -38.40 -11.83
N LYS A 240 36.44 -38.19 -10.69
CA LYS A 240 37.83 -37.73 -10.63
C LYS A 240 38.65 -38.65 -11.54
N PRO A 241 39.35 -38.14 -12.57
CA PRO A 241 40.54 -38.84 -13.02
C PRO A 241 41.61 -38.71 -11.91
N PRO A 242 42.39 -39.78 -11.63
CA PRO A 242 43.51 -39.68 -10.71
C PRO A 242 44.64 -38.96 -11.45
N VAL A 243 44.89 -37.69 -11.15
CA VAL A 243 46.06 -36.97 -11.67
C VAL A 243 47.03 -36.70 -10.54
N LYS A 244 48.15 -37.46 -10.60
CA LYS A 244 49.40 -37.20 -9.90
C LYS A 244 50.08 -35.94 -10.45
N GLU A 245 50.74 -35.22 -9.55
CA GLU A 245 51.96 -34.43 -9.73
C GLU A 245 51.99 -33.28 -10.76
N LYS A 246 52.16 -32.04 -10.27
CA LYS A 246 53.50 -31.43 -10.05
C LYS A 246 53.39 -30.10 -9.32
N LYS A 247 54.19 -29.94 -8.27
CA LYS A 247 54.49 -28.64 -7.64
C LYS A 247 55.26 -27.77 -8.64
N GLN A 248 54.76 -26.57 -8.90
CA GLN A 248 55.60 -25.46 -9.33
C GLN A 248 55.48 -24.36 -8.27
N GLU A 249 56.61 -24.07 -7.62
CA GLU A 249 56.79 -22.89 -6.78
C GLU A 249 56.72 -21.65 -7.66
N VAL A 250 55.72 -20.81 -7.42
CA VAL A 250 55.69 -19.44 -7.93
C VAL A 250 56.28 -18.54 -6.85
N LYS A 251 57.45 -17.99 -7.16
CA LYS A 251 58.15 -16.97 -6.38
C LYS A 251 57.37 -15.66 -6.50
N VAL A 252 56.74 -15.23 -5.40
CA VAL A 252 55.99 -13.96 -5.33
C VAL A 252 56.94 -12.85 -4.88
N GLU A 253 57.11 -11.82 -5.71
CA GLU A 253 57.74 -10.55 -5.33
C GLU A 253 56.84 -9.75 -4.39
N PRO A 254 57.39 -9.04 -3.39
CA PRO A 254 56.59 -8.28 -2.43
C PRO A 254 56.07 -6.98 -3.05
N LEU A 255 54.75 -6.80 -3.02
CA LEU A 255 54.07 -5.55 -3.35
C LEU A 255 54.47 -4.44 -2.36
N LYS A 256 54.90 -3.30 -2.89
CA LYS A 256 55.12 -2.05 -2.16
C LYS A 256 53.82 -1.57 -1.50
N SER A 257 53.92 -1.30 -0.21
CA SER A 257 52.94 -0.60 0.62
C SER A 257 52.70 0.81 0.09
N ILE A 258 51.44 1.13 -0.20
CA ILE A 258 50.97 2.50 -0.43
C ILE A 258 50.63 3.08 0.94
N GLU A 259 51.44 4.05 1.35
CA GLU A 259 51.29 4.86 2.55
C GLU A 259 50.13 5.85 2.32
N GLN A 260 49.09 5.76 3.14
CA GLN A 260 47.96 6.69 3.11
C GLN A 260 48.27 7.89 4.02
N GLU A 261 48.28 9.08 3.43
CA GLU A 261 48.33 10.35 4.17
C GLU A 261 47.01 10.56 4.97
N PRO A 262 47.09 11.07 6.21
CA PRO A 262 45.91 11.34 7.03
C PRO A 262 45.25 12.65 6.61
N VAL A 263 43.98 12.57 6.21
CA VAL A 263 43.11 13.73 6.01
C VAL A 263 42.72 14.32 7.37
N LYS A 264 43.18 15.55 7.64
CA LYS A 264 42.72 16.38 8.75
C LYS A 264 41.30 16.86 8.47
N GLU A 265 40.34 16.45 9.31
CA GLU A 265 39.02 17.07 9.37
C GLU A 265 39.04 18.28 10.31
N GLU A 266 38.64 19.45 9.79
CA GLU A 266 38.37 20.64 10.59
C GLU A 266 36.93 20.62 11.16
N PRO A 267 36.73 20.95 12.44
CA PRO A 267 35.40 20.97 13.05
C PRO A 267 34.61 22.23 12.65
N LYS A 268 33.39 22.03 12.13
CA LYS A 268 32.42 23.11 11.90
C LYS A 268 31.76 23.54 13.23
N PRO A 269 31.50 24.85 13.44
CA PRO A 269 30.92 25.35 14.67
C PRO A 269 29.42 25.05 14.79
N ILE A 270 29.03 24.54 15.95
CA ILE A 270 27.65 24.29 16.36
C ILE A 270 27.02 25.63 16.78
N ILE A 271 25.95 26.05 16.08
CA ILE A 271 25.12 27.19 16.48
C ILE A 271 23.97 26.67 17.36
N PRO A 272 23.82 27.10 18.62
CA PRO A 272 22.66 26.75 19.43
C PRO A 272 21.45 27.59 19.02
N ILE A 273 20.37 26.93 18.61
CA ILE A 273 19.06 27.56 18.38
C ILE A 273 18.30 27.59 19.70
N THR A 274 18.19 28.76 20.30
CA THR A 274 17.38 29.00 21.51
C THR A 274 15.95 29.33 21.09
N LEU A 275 15.01 28.40 21.29
CA LEU A 275 13.56 28.67 21.18
C LEU A 275 13.10 29.46 22.42
N GLN A 276 12.75 30.73 22.23
CA GLN A 276 12.00 31.50 23.23
C GLN A 276 10.50 31.34 22.99
N SER A 277 9.83 30.66 23.93
CA SER A 277 8.37 30.57 24.00
C SER A 277 7.76 31.92 24.34
N LYS A 278 7.03 32.54 23.42
CA LYS A 278 6.27 33.76 23.67
C LYS A 278 4.90 33.39 24.26
N LYS A 279 4.74 33.57 25.57
CA LYS A 279 3.43 33.59 26.24
C LYS A 279 2.62 34.79 25.74
N GLU A 280 1.49 34.53 25.12
CA GLU A 280 0.54 35.58 24.73
C GLU A 280 -0.48 35.77 25.86
N ILE A 281 -0.43 36.95 26.47
CA ILE A 281 -1.33 37.42 27.52
C ILE A 281 -2.53 38.09 26.84
N ILE A 282 -3.73 37.61 27.17
CA ILE A 282 -5.04 38.12 26.76
C ILE A 282 -5.26 39.53 27.32
N PRO A 283 -6.01 40.43 26.63
CA PRO A 283 -7.12 41.03 27.35
C PRO A 283 -8.45 41.13 26.58
N LYS A 284 -9.49 40.67 27.28
CA LYS A 284 -10.89 41.05 27.18
C LYS A 284 -11.04 42.58 27.32
N LYS A 285 -11.69 43.22 26.33
CA LYS A 285 -12.79 44.21 26.48
C LYS A 285 -13.13 44.81 25.11
N LEU A 286 -14.24 44.34 24.53
CA LEU A 286 -14.88 44.95 23.36
C LEU A 286 -15.51 46.28 23.77
N ARG A 287 -14.81 47.39 23.48
CA ARG A 287 -15.44 48.72 23.40
C ARG A 287 -16.05 48.85 22.00
N THR A 288 -17.32 49.19 21.94
CA THR A 288 -18.03 49.61 20.73
C THR A 288 -17.49 50.96 20.27
N ILE A 289 -16.54 50.91 19.32
CA ILE A 289 -16.03 52.12 18.66
C ILE A 289 -16.97 52.44 17.50
N LYS A 290 -17.68 53.57 17.60
CA LYS A 290 -18.40 54.21 16.50
C LYS A 290 -17.36 54.50 15.40
N PRO A 291 -17.54 54.04 14.14
CA PRO A 291 -16.55 54.29 13.10
C PRO A 291 -16.59 55.76 12.70
N SER A 292 -15.72 56.57 13.29
CA SER A 292 -15.29 57.82 12.65
C SER A 292 -14.30 57.41 11.56
N ILE A 293 -14.73 57.49 10.31
CA ILE A 293 -13.85 57.32 9.15
C ILE A 293 -12.78 58.40 9.27
N PRO A 294 -11.51 58.07 9.54
CA PRO A 294 -10.45 59.06 9.52
C PRO A 294 -10.32 59.55 8.07
N ASP A 295 -10.32 60.86 7.87
CA ASP A 295 -10.03 61.49 6.58
C ASP A 295 -8.65 61.02 6.12
N VAL A 296 -8.64 60.05 5.19
CA VAL A 296 -7.41 59.51 4.62
C VAL A 296 -6.81 60.60 3.75
N PRO A 297 -5.62 61.14 4.08
CA PRO A 297 -5.00 62.16 3.27
C PRO A 297 -4.77 61.59 1.87
N ILE A 298 -5.33 62.25 0.86
CA ILE A 298 -5.16 61.91 -0.55
C ILE A 298 -3.67 62.10 -0.86
N ILE A 299 -2.90 61.01 -0.80
CA ILE A 299 -1.48 61.01 -1.15
C ILE A 299 -1.40 61.35 -2.64
N LYS A 300 -0.96 62.57 -2.95
CA LYS A 300 -0.61 62.99 -4.32
C LYS A 300 0.50 62.07 -4.81
N THR A 301 0.13 61.07 -5.61
CA THR A 301 1.06 60.10 -6.18
C THR A 301 1.97 60.81 -7.17
N SER A 302 3.20 61.08 -6.73
CA SER A 302 4.28 61.58 -7.56
C SER A 302 4.55 60.60 -8.71
N ARG A 303 5.04 61.14 -9.84
CA ARG A 303 5.25 60.46 -11.13
C ARG A 303 6.01 59.13 -10.99
N LEU A 304 5.30 58.02 -10.77
CA LEU A 304 5.84 56.68 -10.84
C LEU A 304 6.31 56.42 -12.28
N THR A 305 7.57 56.01 -12.43
CA THR A 305 8.15 55.57 -13.71
C THR A 305 7.31 54.43 -14.29
N TYR A 306 7.21 54.38 -15.63
CA TYR A 306 6.37 53.41 -16.35
C TYR A 306 6.59 51.96 -15.90
N PHE A 307 7.83 51.59 -15.55
CA PHE A 307 8.17 50.27 -15.04
C PHE A 307 7.43 49.90 -13.75
N ARG A 308 7.34 50.81 -12.77
CA ARG A 308 6.65 50.54 -11.50
C ARG A 308 5.15 50.37 -11.69
N LYS A 309 4.55 51.11 -12.63
CA LYS A 309 3.12 50.95 -12.98
C LYS A 309 2.84 49.59 -13.60
N SER A 310 3.71 49.13 -14.50
CA SER A 310 3.61 47.79 -15.11
C SER A 310 3.71 46.68 -14.06
N LEU A 311 4.66 46.78 -13.12
CA LEU A 311 4.85 45.79 -12.06
C LEU A 311 3.61 45.68 -11.14
N ILE A 312 2.98 46.80 -10.79
CA ILE A 312 1.74 46.81 -9.99
C ILE A 312 0.59 46.10 -10.75
N ILE A 313 0.44 46.35 -12.05
CA ILE A 313 -0.59 45.70 -12.87
C ILE A 313 -0.37 44.18 -12.93
N ILE A 314 0.88 43.73 -13.15
CA ILE A 314 1.23 42.30 -13.15
C ILE A 314 0.93 41.66 -11.80
N LEU A 315 1.25 42.33 -10.70
CA LEU A 315 0.97 41.84 -9.35
C LEU A 315 -0.55 41.68 -9.10
N ILE A 316 -1.36 42.64 -9.57
CA ILE A 316 -2.83 42.54 -9.47
C ILE A 316 -3.36 41.36 -10.29
N ILE A 317 -2.86 41.15 -11.51
CA ILE A 317 -3.26 40.02 -12.36
C ILE A 317 -2.89 38.69 -11.68
N LEU A 318 -1.68 38.56 -11.14
CA LEU A 318 -1.25 37.38 -10.38
C LEU A 318 -2.13 37.15 -9.14
N GLY A 319 -2.48 38.23 -8.43
CA GLY A 319 -3.40 38.16 -7.30
C GLY A 319 -4.78 37.63 -7.68
N LEU A 320 -5.33 38.07 -8.81
CA LEU A 320 -6.62 37.59 -9.32
C LEU A 320 -6.56 36.11 -9.72
N LEU A 321 -5.50 35.68 -10.43
CA LEU A 321 -5.29 34.27 -10.79
C LEU A 321 -5.16 33.37 -9.56
N PHE A 322 -4.48 33.86 -8.52
CA PHE A 322 -4.34 33.13 -7.27
C PHE A 322 -5.68 32.95 -6.55
N ILE A 323 -6.50 34.00 -6.45
CA ILE A 323 -7.85 33.91 -5.86
C ILE A 323 -8.72 32.92 -6.66
N GLN A 324 -8.66 32.97 -8.00
CA GLN A 324 -9.40 32.04 -8.85
C GLN A 324 -8.97 30.57 -8.61
N SER A 325 -7.67 30.33 -8.46
CA SER A 325 -7.12 28.99 -8.15
C SER A 325 -7.64 28.46 -6.81
N ILE A 326 -7.62 29.28 -5.75
CA ILE A 326 -8.15 28.90 -4.43
C ILE A 326 -9.63 28.53 -4.51
N VAL A 327 -10.44 29.29 -5.24
CA VAL A 327 -11.88 29.01 -5.38
C VAL A 327 -12.12 27.68 -6.11
N ILE A 328 -11.34 27.38 -7.15
CA ILE A 328 -11.44 26.10 -7.88
C ILE A 328 -11.06 24.95 -6.96
N LEU A 329 -9.96 25.06 -6.22
CA LEU A 329 -9.50 24.02 -5.29
C LEU A 329 -10.51 23.77 -4.17
N SER A 330 -11.09 24.83 -3.59
CA SER A 330 -12.13 24.72 -2.57
C SER A 330 -13.38 24.02 -3.11
N ARG A 331 -13.82 24.35 -4.33
CA ARG A 331 -14.93 23.65 -5.00
C ARG A 331 -14.64 22.17 -5.24
N GLN A 332 -13.40 21.83 -5.62
CA GLN A 332 -12.99 20.43 -5.79
C GLN A 332 -13.01 19.67 -4.46
N GLN A 333 -12.52 20.27 -3.37
CA GLN A 333 -12.57 19.65 -2.03
C GLN A 333 -14.01 19.42 -1.56
N ILE A 334 -14.92 20.37 -1.78
CA ILE A 334 -16.35 20.22 -1.45
C ILE A 334 -16.97 19.07 -2.26
N LYS A 335 -16.69 18.99 -3.57
CA LYS A 335 -17.16 17.89 -4.42
C LYS A 335 -16.61 16.54 -3.96
N ALA A 336 -15.32 16.47 -3.65
CA ALA A 336 -14.69 15.25 -3.16
C ALA A 336 -15.30 14.80 -1.82
N SER A 337 -15.56 15.73 -0.90
CA SER A 337 -16.23 15.42 0.38
C SER A 337 -17.68 14.93 0.17
N GLN A 338 -18.44 15.56 -0.73
CA GLN A 338 -19.79 15.13 -1.08
C GLN A 338 -19.80 13.73 -1.70
N ASN A 339 -18.85 13.43 -2.60
CA ASN A 339 -18.72 12.11 -3.21
C ASN A 339 -18.33 11.04 -2.19
N ARG A 340 -17.43 11.35 -1.24
CA ARG A 340 -17.10 10.43 -0.14
C ARG A 340 -18.31 10.13 0.74
N LYS A 341 -19.05 11.16 1.16
CA LYS A 341 -20.28 10.98 1.95
C LYS A 341 -21.31 10.14 1.18
N TYR A 342 -21.48 10.41 -0.11
CA TYR A 342 -22.37 9.64 -0.96
C TYR A 342 -21.96 8.16 -1.01
N ALA A 343 -20.68 7.86 -1.27
CA ALA A 343 -20.17 6.49 -1.30
C ALA A 343 -20.35 5.76 0.05
N GLN A 344 -20.12 6.45 1.17
CA GLN A 344 -20.34 5.91 2.52
C GLN A 344 -21.81 5.55 2.75
N THR A 345 -22.75 6.45 2.42
CA THR A 345 -24.19 6.17 2.56
C THR A 345 -24.64 4.99 1.69
N ILE A 346 -24.06 4.84 0.49
CA ILE A 346 -24.34 3.67 -0.37
C ILE A 346 -23.87 2.37 0.28
N GLU A 347 -22.69 2.36 0.90
CA GLU A 347 -22.17 1.17 1.56
C GLU A 347 -23.00 0.82 2.81
N GLU A 348 -23.38 1.81 3.62
CA GLU A 348 -24.27 1.61 4.75
C GLU A 348 -25.64 1.06 4.32
N LEU A 349 -26.18 1.53 3.18
CA LEU A 349 -27.43 0.99 2.62
C LEU A 349 -27.30 -0.49 2.24
N LYS A 350 -26.16 -0.91 1.64
CA LYS A 350 -25.95 -2.34 1.33
C LYS A 350 -25.93 -3.19 2.60
N ILE A 351 -25.19 -2.75 3.62
CA ILE A 351 -25.11 -3.45 4.91
C ILE A 351 -26.52 -3.57 5.52
N LYS A 352 -27.29 -2.48 5.55
CA LYS A 352 -28.67 -2.51 6.08
C LYS A 352 -29.61 -3.36 5.23
N GLN A 353 -29.40 -3.46 3.92
CA GLN A 353 -30.16 -4.36 3.06
C GLN A 353 -29.88 -5.83 3.39
N GLU A 354 -28.63 -6.18 3.66
CA GLU A 354 -28.23 -7.53 4.09
C GLU A 354 -28.79 -7.85 5.48
N GLU A 355 -28.63 -6.95 6.45
CA GLU A 355 -29.21 -7.09 7.79
C GLU A 355 -30.74 -7.28 7.73
N LEU A 356 -31.44 -6.53 6.87
CA LEU A 356 -32.87 -6.67 6.66
C LEU A 356 -33.22 -8.03 6.08
N SER A 357 -32.46 -8.50 5.09
CA SER A 357 -32.65 -9.81 4.47
C SER A 357 -32.48 -10.94 5.49
N VAL A 358 -31.49 -10.84 6.38
CA VAL A 358 -31.28 -11.79 7.47
C VAL A 358 -32.42 -11.73 8.50
N ALA A 359 -32.83 -10.53 8.92
CA ALA A 359 -33.92 -10.37 9.88
C ALA A 359 -35.25 -10.93 9.34
N LEU A 360 -35.49 -10.82 8.02
CA LEU A 360 -36.65 -11.41 7.34
C LEU A 360 -36.64 -12.94 7.37
N ILE A 361 -35.47 -13.57 7.23
CA ILE A 361 -35.33 -15.04 7.31
C ILE A 361 -35.71 -15.53 8.72
N TYR A 362 -35.26 -14.83 9.75
CA TYR A 362 -35.54 -15.18 11.15
C TYR A 362 -36.88 -14.66 11.67
N GLN A 363 -37.65 -13.94 10.86
CA GLN A 363 -38.98 -13.43 11.18
C GLN A 363 -39.04 -12.61 12.50
N ASP A 364 -38.01 -11.81 12.80
CA ASP A 364 -37.99 -10.95 14.00
C ASP A 364 -38.61 -9.57 13.69
N PRO A 365 -39.88 -9.30 14.07
CA PRO A 365 -40.59 -8.09 13.67
C PRO A 365 -40.02 -6.81 14.29
N LEU A 366 -39.43 -6.91 15.49
CA LEU A 366 -38.83 -5.75 16.17
C LEU A 366 -37.55 -5.35 15.46
N LYS A 367 -36.71 -6.32 15.12
CA LYS A 367 -35.47 -6.10 14.39
C LYS A 367 -35.72 -5.59 12.98
N ILE A 368 -36.70 -6.17 12.27
CA ILE A 368 -37.11 -5.72 10.92
C ILE A 368 -37.55 -4.26 10.95
N LYS A 369 -38.38 -3.87 11.94
CA LYS A 369 -38.84 -2.49 12.08
C LYS A 369 -37.69 -1.52 12.36
N ALA A 370 -36.75 -1.90 13.23
CA ALA A 370 -35.58 -1.07 13.54
C ALA A 370 -34.72 -0.85 12.29
N ILE A 371 -34.33 -1.93 11.59
CA ILE A 371 -33.50 -1.86 10.38
C ILE A 371 -34.22 -1.09 9.26
N SER A 372 -35.52 -1.29 9.11
CA SER A 372 -36.36 -0.57 8.14
C SER A 372 -36.35 0.95 8.37
N ASN A 373 -36.42 1.39 9.63
CA ASN A 373 -36.35 2.82 9.96
C ASN A 373 -34.97 3.40 9.61
N ASP A 374 -33.90 2.71 9.97
CA ASP A 374 -32.52 3.11 9.65
C ASP A 374 -32.31 3.17 8.13
N PHE A 375 -32.77 2.16 7.39
CA PHE A 375 -32.67 2.10 5.94
C PHE A 375 -33.38 3.28 5.27
N ASN A 376 -34.59 3.62 5.71
CA ASN A 376 -35.31 4.78 5.18
C ASN A 376 -34.62 6.11 5.54
N ALA A 377 -34.05 6.22 6.74
CA ALA A 377 -33.27 7.39 7.13
C ALA A 377 -32.06 7.58 6.20
N LEU A 378 -31.33 6.51 5.89
CA LEU A 378 -30.20 6.53 4.95
C LEU A 378 -30.64 6.84 3.51
N LEU A 379 -31.73 6.24 3.03
CA LEU A 379 -32.29 6.55 1.71
C LEU A 379 -32.60 8.06 1.56
N ASN A 380 -33.14 8.68 2.60
CA ASN A 380 -33.45 10.12 2.61
C ASN A 380 -32.20 11.01 2.62
N GLN A 381 -31.04 10.48 2.99
CA GLN A 381 -29.76 11.21 2.95
C GLN A 381 -29.09 11.15 1.56
N LEU A 382 -29.49 10.23 0.67
CA LEU A 382 -28.91 10.14 -0.67
C LEU A 382 -29.23 11.38 -1.51
N PHE A 383 -28.19 12.06 -1.98
CA PHE A 383 -28.31 13.11 -2.98
C PHE A 383 -28.80 12.52 -4.31
N GLN A 384 -29.65 13.27 -5.02
CA GLN A 384 -30.24 12.87 -6.31
C GLN A 384 -30.01 13.95 -7.39
N LYS A 385 -28.79 14.51 -7.43
CA LYS A 385 -28.46 15.65 -8.31
C LYS A 385 -28.15 15.21 -9.74
N THR A 386 -27.55 14.04 -9.91
CA THR A 386 -27.20 13.46 -11.22
C THR A 386 -28.13 12.31 -11.58
N GLU A 387 -28.22 11.95 -12.86
CA GLU A 387 -29.02 10.78 -13.29
C GLU A 387 -28.55 9.47 -12.66
N GLU A 388 -27.24 9.25 -12.56
CA GLU A 388 -26.67 8.07 -11.88
C GLU A 388 -27.19 7.96 -10.44
N GLN A 389 -27.05 9.03 -9.65
CA GLN A 389 -27.58 9.11 -8.30
C GLN A 389 -29.09 8.81 -8.19
N LYS A 390 -29.90 9.27 -9.15
CA LYS A 390 -31.34 8.97 -9.19
C LYS A 390 -31.59 7.49 -9.46
N GLN A 391 -30.83 6.88 -10.37
CA GLN A 391 -30.92 5.44 -10.65
C GLN A 391 -30.52 4.61 -9.44
N THR A 392 -29.42 4.97 -8.77
CA THR A 392 -28.99 4.30 -7.54
C THR A 392 -30.03 4.41 -6.43
N PHE A 393 -30.62 5.60 -6.23
CA PHE A 393 -31.72 5.77 -5.28
C PHE A 393 -32.93 4.89 -5.63
N ALA A 394 -33.35 4.88 -6.90
CA ALA A 394 -34.46 4.04 -7.37
C ALA A 394 -34.19 2.55 -7.15
N PHE A 395 -32.97 2.09 -7.45
CA PHE A 395 -32.55 0.70 -7.22
C PHE A 395 -32.72 0.26 -5.76
N PHE A 396 -32.18 1.03 -4.81
CA PHE A 396 -32.29 0.69 -3.38
C PHE A 396 -33.74 0.78 -2.89
N LYS A 397 -34.48 1.80 -3.32
CA LYS A 397 -35.90 1.96 -2.96
C LYS A 397 -36.75 0.79 -3.46
N ASP A 398 -36.59 0.39 -4.72
CA ASP A 398 -37.35 -0.71 -5.31
C ASP A 398 -37.04 -2.04 -4.65
N ASN A 399 -35.75 -2.32 -4.37
CA ASN A 399 -35.35 -3.54 -3.68
C ASN A 399 -35.90 -3.60 -2.26
N TYR A 400 -35.83 -2.49 -1.54
CA TYR A 400 -36.41 -2.36 -0.20
C TYR A 400 -37.93 -2.57 -0.22
N THR A 401 -38.65 -1.94 -1.15
CA THR A 401 -40.10 -2.15 -1.30
C THR A 401 -40.44 -3.60 -1.60
N LYS A 402 -39.67 -4.29 -2.47
CA LYS A 402 -39.86 -5.72 -2.75
C LYS A 402 -39.68 -6.59 -1.49
N GLN A 403 -38.66 -6.31 -0.68
CA GLN A 403 -38.42 -7.06 0.55
C GLN A 403 -39.53 -6.83 1.58
N MET A 404 -39.98 -5.59 1.77
CA MET A 404 -41.06 -5.27 2.69
C MET A 404 -42.41 -5.87 2.26
N ASN A 405 -42.71 -5.86 0.96
CA ASN A 405 -43.93 -6.49 0.45
C ASN A 405 -43.96 -8.00 0.71
N LYS A 406 -42.81 -8.69 0.56
CA LYS A 406 -42.69 -10.11 0.92
C LYS A 406 -42.98 -10.35 2.41
N PHE A 407 -42.44 -9.49 3.28
CA PHE A 407 -42.68 -9.56 4.72
C PHE A 407 -44.16 -9.44 5.09
N TYR A 408 -44.83 -8.40 4.57
CA TYR A 408 -46.23 -8.17 4.88
C TYR A 408 -47.12 -9.30 4.36
N HIS A 409 -46.81 -9.87 3.20
CA HIS A 409 -47.56 -11.02 2.68
C HIS A 409 -47.43 -12.25 3.60
N LEU A 410 -46.25 -12.49 4.19
CA LEU A 410 -46.06 -13.60 5.13
C LEU A 410 -46.85 -13.40 6.42
N ILE A 411 -46.86 -12.20 6.99
CA ILE A 411 -47.61 -11.91 8.23
C ILE A 411 -49.12 -12.05 8.03
N VAL A 412 -49.64 -11.62 6.88
CA VAL A 412 -51.07 -11.72 6.59
C VAL A 412 -51.53 -13.18 6.51
N LEU A 413 -50.70 -14.07 5.94
CA LEU A 413 -51.00 -15.50 5.87
C LEU A 413 -50.94 -16.23 7.23
N GLU A 414 -50.11 -15.76 8.17
CA GLU A 414 -50.00 -16.38 9.50
C GLU A 414 -51.20 -16.03 10.41
N LYS A 415 -51.86 -14.91 10.14
CA LYS A 415 -53.01 -14.41 10.94
C LYS A 415 -54.38 -14.83 10.39
N ALA A 416 -54.43 -15.32 9.16
CA ALA A 416 -55.64 -15.86 8.52
C ALA A 416 -55.74 -17.35 8.79
#